data_AF-A0A7C8YT28-F1
#
_entry.id   AF-A0A7C8YT28-F1
#
_cell.length_a   1.000
_cell.length_b   1.000
_cell.length_c   1.000
_cell.angle_alpha   90.00
_cell.angle_beta   90.00
_cell.angle_gamma   90.00
#
_symmetry.space_group_name_H-M   'P 1'
#
loop_
_entity.id
_entity.type
_entity.pdbx_description
1 polymer ?
#
loop_
_entity_poly.entity_id
_entity_poly.type
_entity_poly.pdbx_seq_one_letter_code
_entity_poly.pdbx_strand_id
1 'polypeptide(L)'
;MLEVLYQFSLFISNFQTSYPELEQSMAAEFPRDFLGLSIPEQSNKYYFIIHAQQIVLEADLTIQTIMEKLQSYKSRVALNFEGIQYRVGDFQVRVGKVAPSYSETMR
;
A
#
# COMPACT_ATOMS: atom_id res chain seq x y z
N MET A 1 10.60 22.54 19.73
CA MET A 1 9.99 21.28 19.27
C MET A 1 9.21 21.63 18.02
N LEU A 2 9.55 21.07 16.85
CA LEU A 2 8.77 21.25 15.62
C LEU A 2 7.75 20.12 15.56
N GLU A 3 6.48 20.46 15.46
CA GLU A 3 5.38 19.52 15.23
C GLU A 3 4.97 19.60 13.77
N VAL A 4 4.99 18.47 13.08
CA VAL A 4 4.53 18.37 11.68
C VAL A 4 3.43 17.32 11.63
N LEU A 5 2.25 17.72 11.12
CA LEU A 5 1.17 16.79 10.85
C LEU A 5 1.53 15.94 9.63
N TYR A 6 1.27 14.63 9.71
CA TYR A 6 1.47 13.71 8.60
C TYR A 6 0.24 12.83 8.40
N GLN A 7 -0.04 12.50 7.14
CA GLN A 7 -1.11 11.57 6.76
C GLN A 7 -0.64 10.69 5.60
N PHE A 8 -0.76 9.37 5.73
CA PHE A 8 -0.45 8.44 4.64
C PHE A 8 -1.38 7.23 4.63
N SER A 9 -1.47 6.56 3.47
CA SER A 9 -2.35 5.40 3.28
C SER A 9 -1.53 4.15 2.94
N LEU A 10 -1.98 3.02 3.49
CA LEU A 10 -1.43 1.69 3.27
C LEU A 10 -2.52 0.80 2.68
N PHE A 11 -2.22 0.14 1.58
CA PHE A 11 -3.14 -0.74 0.85
C PHE A 11 -2.62 -2.17 0.88
N ILE A 12 -3.40 -3.11 1.38
CA ILE A 12 -3.15 -4.55 1.25
C ILE A 12 -4.08 -5.06 0.15
N SER A 13 -3.48 -5.55 -0.93
CA SER A 13 -4.18 -5.89 -2.16
C SER A 13 -3.71 -7.23 -2.68
N ASN A 14 -4.58 -7.94 -3.40
CA ASN A 14 -4.15 -9.10 -4.20
C ASN A 14 -4.03 -8.68 -5.65
N PHE A 15 -3.06 -9.26 -6.35
CA PHE A 15 -3.11 -9.26 -7.80
C PHE A 15 -4.31 -10.08 -8.27
N GLN A 16 -4.93 -9.61 -9.35
CA GLN A 16 -6.04 -10.30 -10.00
C GLN A 16 -5.53 -10.82 -11.34
N THR A 17 -5.52 -12.14 -11.49
CA THR A 17 -5.16 -12.82 -12.74
C THR A 17 -6.38 -13.00 -13.64
N SER A 18 -6.16 -12.90 -14.95
CA SER A 18 -7.15 -13.22 -15.98
C SER A 18 -7.42 -14.73 -16.09
N TYR A 19 -6.58 -15.57 -15.48
CA TYR A 19 -6.62 -17.03 -15.60
C TYR A 19 -6.53 -17.71 -14.21
N PRO A 20 -7.68 -17.88 -13.51
CA PRO A 20 -7.70 -18.46 -12.16
C PRO A 20 -7.28 -19.94 -12.12
N GLU A 21 -7.41 -20.67 -13.23
CA GLU A 21 -7.03 -22.09 -13.30
C GLU A 21 -5.52 -22.31 -13.25
N LEU A 22 -4.73 -21.39 -13.83
CA LEU A 22 -3.27 -21.40 -13.74
C LEU A 22 -2.77 -21.00 -12.35
N GLU A 23 -3.60 -20.29 -11.59
CA GLU A 23 -3.28 -19.81 -10.24
C GLU A 23 -3.17 -20.95 -9.22
N GLN A 24 -3.97 -22.02 -9.38
CA GLN A 24 -3.92 -23.19 -8.50
C GLN A 24 -2.72 -24.11 -8.78
N SER A 25 -2.28 -24.21 -10.04
CA SER A 25 -1.14 -25.05 -10.41
C SER A 25 0.22 -24.38 -10.17
N MET A 26 0.28 -23.05 -10.26
CA MET A 26 1.53 -22.26 -10.16
C MET A 26 1.52 -21.29 -8.97
N ALA A 27 0.77 -21.60 -7.92
CA ALA A 27 0.51 -20.71 -6.77
C ALA A 27 1.78 -20.24 -6.02
N ALA A 28 2.91 -20.94 -6.20
CA ALA A 28 4.20 -20.62 -5.61
C ALA A 28 5.06 -19.70 -6.50
N GLU A 29 4.80 -19.63 -7.81
CA GLU A 29 5.60 -18.85 -8.76
C GLU A 29 5.08 -17.41 -8.92
N PHE A 30 3.78 -17.17 -8.70
CA PHE A 30 3.19 -15.85 -8.88
C PHE A 30 2.98 -15.09 -7.57
N PRO A 31 3.30 -13.78 -7.52
CA PRO A 31 2.99 -12.95 -6.37
C PRO A 31 1.46 -12.81 -6.22
N ARG A 32 0.94 -13.15 -5.03
CA ARG A 32 -0.51 -13.15 -4.76
C ARG A 32 -0.97 -11.85 -4.15
N ASP A 33 -0.21 -11.33 -3.21
CA ASP A 33 -0.49 -10.10 -2.50
C ASP A 33 0.65 -9.10 -2.59
N PHE A 34 0.29 -7.83 -2.48
CA PHE A 34 1.23 -6.74 -2.34
C PHE A 34 0.74 -5.73 -1.31
N LEU A 35 1.71 -5.06 -0.70
CA LEU A 35 1.50 -3.94 0.20
C LEU A 35 1.85 -2.65 -0.52
N GLY A 36 0.85 -1.85 -0.87
CA GLY A 36 1.00 -0.56 -1.51
C GLY A 36 1.06 0.59 -0.51
N LEU A 37 2.00 1.53 -0.66
CA LEU A 37 2.06 2.72 0.17
C LEU A 37 2.47 3.96 -0.64
N SER A 38 1.91 5.10 -0.29
CA SER A 38 2.41 6.42 -0.69
C SER A 38 2.99 7.13 0.52
N ILE A 39 4.13 7.80 0.33
CA ILE A 39 4.83 8.51 1.41
C ILE A 39 4.63 10.02 1.16
N PRO A 40 4.12 10.80 2.13
CA PRO A 40 3.81 12.22 1.91
C PRO A 40 5.01 13.06 1.50
N GLU A 41 6.19 12.71 2.03
CA GLU A 41 7.46 13.36 1.70
C GLU A 41 7.90 13.09 0.26
N GLN A 42 7.33 12.08 -0.40
CA GLN A 42 7.59 11.69 -1.78
C GLN A 42 6.28 11.51 -2.54
N SER A 43 5.53 12.61 -2.65
CA SER A 43 4.19 12.64 -3.22
C SER A 43 4.09 12.21 -4.69
N ASN A 44 5.21 12.08 -5.41
CA ASN A 44 5.25 11.61 -6.79
C ASN A 44 5.55 10.10 -6.92
N LYS A 45 5.75 9.39 -5.80
CA LYS A 45 6.13 7.97 -5.80
C LYS A 45 5.07 7.12 -5.12
N TYR A 46 4.96 5.90 -5.63
CA TYR A 46 4.18 4.83 -5.04
C TYR A 46 5.08 3.61 -4.89
N TYR A 47 5.03 2.98 -3.72
CA TYR A 47 5.79 1.78 -3.45
C TYR A 47 4.87 0.59 -3.30
N PHE A 48 5.25 -0.56 -3.85
CA PHE A 48 4.62 -1.84 -3.55
C PHE A 48 5.66 -2.85 -3.10
N ILE A 49 5.33 -3.51 -2.00
CA ILE A 49 6.15 -4.55 -1.40
C ILE A 49 5.47 -5.88 -1.70
N ILE A 50 6.17 -6.75 -2.39
CA ILE A 50 5.75 -8.13 -2.63
C ILE A 50 6.47 -8.99 -1.59
N HIS A 51 5.80 -9.22 -0.46
CA HIS A 51 6.42 -9.78 0.74
C HIS A 51 6.99 -11.19 0.52
N ALA A 52 6.25 -12.07 -0.17
CA ALA A 52 6.67 -13.44 -0.40
C ALA A 52 7.98 -13.53 -1.21
N GLN A 53 8.24 -12.55 -2.07
CA GLN A 53 9.44 -12.47 -2.92
C GLN A 53 10.49 -11.50 -2.36
N GLN A 54 10.23 -10.81 -1.24
CA GLN A 54 11.09 -9.78 -0.65
C GLN A 54 11.47 -8.66 -1.65
N ILE A 55 10.54 -8.33 -2.54
CA ILE A 55 10.75 -7.30 -3.57
C ILE A 55 10.10 -6.00 -3.12
N VAL A 56 10.84 -4.89 -3.22
CA VAL A 56 10.32 -3.53 -3.10
C VAL A 56 10.40 -2.87 -4.47
N LEU A 57 9.27 -2.40 -4.96
CA LEU A 57 9.15 -1.72 -6.25
C LEU A 57 8.77 -0.27 -6.02
N GLU A 58 9.49 0.63 -6.68
CA GLU A 58 9.14 2.04 -6.81
C GLU A 58 8.47 2.25 -8.18
N ALA A 59 7.34 2.94 -8.18
CA ALA A 59 6.67 3.37 -9.40
C ALA A 59 6.16 4.81 -9.27
N ASP A 60 5.73 5.36 -10.39
CA ASP A 60 5.01 6.62 -10.43
C ASP A 60 3.65 6.50 -9.73
N LEU A 61 3.16 7.60 -9.15
CA LEU A 61 1.88 7.64 -8.43
C LEU A 61 0.69 7.17 -9.28
N THR A 62 0.75 7.33 -10.61
CA THR A 62 -0.31 6.90 -11.54
C THR A 62 -0.51 5.38 -11.60
N ILE A 63 0.43 4.57 -11.10
CA ILE A 63 0.32 3.10 -11.12
C ILE A 63 -0.97 2.62 -10.44
N GLN A 64 -1.40 3.29 -9.37
CA GLN A 64 -2.61 2.93 -8.64
C GLN A 64 -3.85 3.06 -9.55
N THR A 65 -3.96 4.18 -10.27
CA THR A 65 -5.05 4.42 -11.22
C THR A 65 -5.00 3.47 -12.41
N ILE A 66 -3.80 3.12 -12.90
CA ILE A 66 -3.62 2.16 -13.99
C ILE A 66 -4.11 0.78 -13.56
N MET A 67 -3.66 0.29 -12.39
CA MET A 67 -4.07 -1.02 -11.87
C MET A 67 -5.57 -1.10 -11.59
N GLU A 68 -6.19 0.00 -11.17
CA GLU A 68 -7.63 0.10 -10.96
C GLU A 68 -8.40 0.01 -12.29
N LYS A 69 -7.97 0.78 -13.31
CA LYS A 69 -8.57 0.74 -14.65
C LYS A 69 -8.43 -0.63 -15.32
N LEU A 70 -7.31 -1.31 -15.12
CA LEU A 70 -7.04 -2.64 -15.65
C LEU A 70 -7.67 -3.76 -14.81
N GLN A 71 -8.30 -3.43 -13.68
CA GLN A 71 -8.81 -4.40 -12.70
C GLN A 71 -7.77 -5.45 -12.32
N SER A 72 -6.50 -5.06 -12.29
CA SER A 72 -5.36 -5.96 -12.06
C SER A 72 -5.14 -6.24 -10.57
N TYR A 73 -5.92 -5.62 -9.69
CA TYR A 73 -5.87 -5.88 -8.26
C TYR A 73 -7.25 -5.80 -7.61
N LYS A 74 -7.37 -6.49 -6.48
CA LYS A 74 -8.50 -6.38 -5.56
C LYS A 74 -8.00 -5.95 -4.19
N SER A 75 -8.36 -4.73 -3.79
CA SER A 75 -8.10 -4.22 -2.45
C SER A 75 -8.78 -5.11 -1.41
N ARG A 76 -8.04 -5.54 -0.38
CA ARG A 76 -8.59 -6.27 0.78
C ARG A 76 -8.75 -5.37 1.98
N VAL A 77 -7.71 -4.59 2.27
CA VAL A 77 -7.66 -3.73 3.44
C VAL A 77 -6.95 -2.45 3.03
N ALA A 78 -7.53 -1.32 3.38
CA ALA A 78 -6.85 -0.04 3.25
C ALA A 78 -6.88 0.65 4.60
N LEU A 79 -5.72 1.16 5.02
CA LEU A 79 -5.48 1.76 6.33
C LEU A 79 -5.00 3.19 6.11
N ASN A 80 -5.64 4.12 6.80
CA ASN A 80 -5.21 5.51 6.86
C ASN A 80 -4.52 5.77 8.18
N PHE A 81 -3.36 6.40 8.10
CA PHE A 81 -2.57 6.85 9.23
C PHE A 81 -2.62 8.36 9.28
N GLU A 82 -2.93 8.91 10.44
CA GLU A 82 -2.91 10.35 10.71
C GLU A 82 -2.20 10.59 12.04
N GLY A 83 -1.24 11.51 12.07
CA GLY A 83 -0.45 11.72 13.27
C GLY A 83 0.47 12.93 13.26
N ILE A 84 1.33 12.95 14.27
CA ILE A 84 2.30 14.01 14.53
C ILE A 84 3.71 13.41 14.47
N GLN A 85 4.61 14.09 13.74
CA GLN A 85 6.03 13.80 13.75
C GLN A 85 6.75 14.68 14.77
N TYR A 86 7.51 14.03 15.65
CA TYR A 86 8.40 14.66 16.63
C TYR A 86 9.86 14.45 16.22
N ARG A 87 10.71 15.42 16.53
CA ARG A 87 12.17 15.27 16.47
C ARG A 87 12.74 15.26 17.89
N VAL A 88 13.37 14.15 18.25
CA VAL A 88 13.98 13.93 19.57
C VAL A 88 15.47 13.68 19.36
N GLY A 89 16.28 14.73 19.50
CA GLY A 89 17.70 14.69 19.12
C GLY A 89 17.87 14.35 17.64
N ASP A 90 18.51 13.20 17.39
CA ASP A 90 18.78 12.67 16.05
C ASP A 90 17.67 11.77 15.50
N PHE A 91 16.63 11.51 16.28
CA PHE A 91 15.54 10.63 15.89
C PHE A 91 14.34 11.43 15.36
N GLN A 92 13.71 10.90 14.31
CA GLN A 92 12.37 11.29 13.89
C GLN A 92 11.37 10.22 14.33
N VAL A 93 10.39 10.60 15.15
CA VAL A 93 9.38 9.70 15.70
C VAL A 93 8.01 10.12 15.17
N ARG A 94 7.30 9.20 14.53
CA ARG A 94 5.95 9.42 14.00
C ARG A 94 4.95 8.67 14.87
N VAL A 95 4.03 9.41 15.49
CA VAL A 95 2.95 8.84 16.31
C VAL A 95 1.63 9.23 15.70
N GLY A 96 0.78 8.24 15.42
CA GLY A 96 -0.49 8.49 14.75
C GLY A 96 -1.52 7.41 15.02
N LYS A 97 -2.77 7.77 14.82
CA LYS A 97 -3.89 6.84 14.83
C LYS A 97 -3.93 6.12 13.49
N VAL A 98 -4.21 4.82 13.53
CA VAL A 98 -4.57 4.04 12.35
C VAL A 98 -6.07 3.79 12.35
N ALA A 99 -6.71 3.98 11.19
CA ALA A 99 -8.10 3.62 10.98
C ALA A 99 -8.24 2.90 9.64
N PRO A 100 -9.11 1.88 9.53
CA PRO A 100 -9.51 1.36 8.24
C PRO A 100 -10.10 2.51 7.41
N SER A 101 -9.62 2.71 6.19
CA SER A 101 -10.36 3.51 5.22
C SER A 101 -11.56 2.65 4.82
N TYR A 102 -12.78 3.07 5.18
CA TYR A 102 -13.99 2.33 4.83
C TYR A 102 -14.00 2.04 3.31
N SER A 103 -13.68 0.81 2.92
CA SER A 103 -14.18 0.28 1.66
C SER A 103 -15.61 -0.15 1.94
N GLU A 104 -16.58 0.68 1.57
CA GLU A 104 -17.96 0.22 1.43
C GLU A 104 -17.98 -0.97 0.46
N THR A 105 -17.90 -2.19 0.98
CA THR A 105 -18.39 -3.38 0.29
C THR A 105 -18.65 -4.51 1.29
N MET A 106 -19.69 -4.34 2.11
CA MET A 106 -20.48 -5.46 2.63
C MET A 106 -21.93 -5.15 2.23
N ARG A 107 -22.42 -5.76 1.13
CA ARG A 107 -23.16 -7.04 1.09
C ARG A 107 -24.53 -6.94 1.75
#